data_AF-A0A2G6KVX9-F1
#
_entry.id   AF-A0A2G6KVX9-F1
#
_cell.length_a   1.000
_cell.length_b   1.000
_cell.length_c   1.000
_cell.angle_alpha   90.00
_cell.angle_beta   90.00
_cell.angle_gamma   90.00
#
_symmetry.space_group_name_H-M   'P 1'
#
loop_
_entity.id
_entity.type
_entity.pdbx_description
1 polymer ?
#
loop_
_entity_poly.entity_id
_entity_poly.type
_entity_poly.pdbx_seq_one_letter_code
_entity_poly.pdbx_strand_id
1 'polypeptide(L)'
;SATETADHIEQTLFHVANNEKTPLLIGQLQQLSPATDKAVVFLNTKYTLERLAHTLEHNGFNVAMLSGDIAQHQREKLLKAFQSGEKNILLATDVAARGLHIDDITHVFNYDLPQHPEDYIHRVGRTARAGKSGVAISFCCEDYAYHLPEIEEKLGNKIPVGNVTDDMLADVLPAPDFVSQRPRHHNKGRKNNGRGRNTRKNHNSRTRSPYTRRNNNS
;
A
#
# COMPACT_ATOMS: atom_id res chain seq x y z
N SER A 1 9.12 -27.50 -12.23
CA SER A 1 7.76 -27.90 -12.61
C SER A 1 6.78 -27.08 -11.80
N ALA A 2 6.27 -25.97 -12.36
CA ALA A 2 5.34 -25.07 -11.66
C ALA A 2 3.94 -25.67 -11.49
N THR A 3 3.62 -26.69 -12.30
CA THR A 3 2.35 -27.40 -12.30
C THR A 3 2.17 -28.31 -11.07
N GLU A 4 3.23 -28.96 -10.57
CA GLU A 4 3.14 -29.83 -9.37
C GLU A 4 2.80 -29.07 -8.07
N THR A 5 3.04 -27.76 -8.00
CA THR A 5 2.73 -26.95 -6.81
C THR A 5 1.30 -26.41 -6.83
N ALA A 6 0.68 -26.31 -8.02
CA ALA A 6 -0.67 -25.76 -8.16
C ALA A 6 -1.75 -26.74 -7.68
N ASP A 7 -1.52 -28.05 -7.80
CA ASP A 7 -2.50 -29.10 -7.48
C ASP A 7 -2.87 -29.19 -5.98
N HIS A 8 -2.09 -28.55 -5.10
CA HIS A 8 -2.32 -28.54 -3.65
C HIS A 8 -2.83 -27.19 -3.12
N ILE A 9 -3.22 -26.27 -4.01
CA ILE A 9 -3.75 -24.96 -3.63
C ILE A 9 -5.26 -24.94 -3.87
N GLU A 10 -6.04 -24.84 -2.80
CA GLU A 10 -7.46 -24.54 -2.90
C GLU A 10 -7.63 -23.05 -3.22
N GLN A 11 -8.23 -22.75 -4.37
CA GLN A 11 -8.43 -21.38 -4.85
C GLN A 11 -9.90 -21.01 -4.81
N THR A 12 -10.23 -19.87 -4.22
CA THR A 12 -11.57 -19.29 -4.25
C THR A 12 -11.52 -17.82 -4.64
N LEU A 13 -12.44 -17.39 -5.49
CA LEU A 13 -12.64 -16.00 -5.86
C LEU A 13 -13.99 -15.50 -5.35
N PHE A 14 -14.00 -14.35 -4.71
CA PHE A 14 -15.21 -13.66 -4.27
C PHE A 14 -15.39 -12.37 -5.07
N HIS A 15 -16.54 -12.21 -5.70
CA HIS A 15 -16.97 -10.92 -6.21
C HIS A 15 -17.49 -10.08 -5.03
N VAL A 16 -16.88 -8.92 -4.81
CA VAL A 16 -17.18 -8.03 -3.67
C VAL A 16 -17.06 -6.59 -4.08
N ALA A 17 -17.88 -5.72 -3.50
CA ALA A 17 -17.67 -4.29 -3.63
C ALA A 17 -16.40 -3.84 -2.87
N ASN A 18 -15.80 -2.71 -3.24
CA ASN A 18 -14.59 -2.22 -2.59
C ASN A 18 -14.74 -2.02 -1.07
N ASN A 19 -15.91 -1.60 -0.61
CA ASN A 19 -16.23 -1.39 0.80
C ASN A 19 -16.41 -2.71 1.58
N GLU A 20 -16.69 -3.82 0.89
CA GLU A 20 -16.87 -5.15 1.50
C GLU A 20 -15.55 -5.91 1.65
N LYS A 21 -14.51 -5.54 0.90
CA LYS A 21 -13.21 -6.22 0.96
C LYS A 21 -12.60 -6.27 2.37
N THR A 22 -12.66 -5.18 3.12
CA THR A 22 -12.09 -5.13 4.49
C THR A 22 -12.91 -5.97 5.47
N PRO A 23 -14.26 -5.81 5.57
CA PRO A 23 -15.11 -6.72 6.35
C PRO A 23 -14.88 -8.19 6.03
N LEU A 24 -14.84 -8.55 4.74
CA LEU A 24 -14.62 -9.93 4.31
C LEU A 24 -13.23 -10.43 4.71
N LEU A 25 -12.18 -9.63 4.52
CA LEU A 25 -10.83 -10.01 4.96
C LEU A 25 -10.80 -10.28 6.46
N ILE A 26 -11.39 -9.40 7.28
CA ILE A 26 -11.41 -9.57 8.73
C ILE A 26 -12.17 -10.84 9.10
N GLY A 27 -13.33 -11.09 8.50
CA GLY A 27 -14.09 -12.32 8.72
C GLY A 27 -13.28 -13.58 8.39
N GLN A 28 -12.56 -13.59 7.27
CA GLN A 28 -11.66 -14.69 6.91
C GLN A 28 -10.48 -14.83 7.88
N LEU A 29 -9.83 -13.73 8.27
CA LEU A 29 -8.71 -13.75 9.20
C LEU A 29 -9.11 -14.20 10.61
N GLN A 30 -10.35 -13.96 11.04
CA GLN A 30 -10.88 -14.44 12.32
C GLN A 30 -11.05 -15.96 12.38
N GLN A 31 -11.19 -16.63 11.22
CA GLN A 31 -11.25 -18.09 11.14
C GLN A 31 -9.86 -18.74 11.25
N LEU A 32 -8.78 -17.96 11.10
CA LEU A 32 -7.42 -18.48 11.18
C LEU A 32 -7.01 -18.70 12.63
N SER A 33 -6.30 -19.80 12.87
CA SER A 33 -5.65 -20.09 14.14
C SER A 33 -4.35 -19.29 14.25
N PRO A 34 -4.24 -18.30 15.15
CA PRO A 34 -3.03 -17.47 15.24
C PRO A 34 -1.76 -18.24 15.62
N ALA A 35 -1.91 -19.44 16.21
CA ALA A 35 -0.81 -20.28 16.64
C ALA A 35 -0.19 -21.10 15.49
N THR A 36 -0.95 -21.37 14.43
CA THR A 36 -0.55 -22.31 13.37
C THR A 36 -0.56 -21.68 11.98
N ASP A 37 -1.41 -20.69 11.77
CA ASP A 37 -1.69 -20.17 10.44
C ASP A 37 -0.92 -18.89 10.21
N LYS A 38 -0.29 -18.83 9.04
CA LYS A 38 0.39 -17.64 8.52
C LYS A 38 -0.29 -17.20 7.24
N ALA A 39 -0.66 -15.93 7.20
CA ALA A 39 -1.35 -15.31 6.08
C ALA A 39 -0.48 -14.26 5.42
N VAL A 40 -0.47 -14.23 4.09
CA VAL A 40 0.05 -13.11 3.31
C VAL A 40 -1.10 -12.46 2.55
N VAL A 41 -1.24 -11.14 2.69
CA VAL A 41 -2.26 -10.34 2.01
C VAL A 41 -1.56 -9.43 1.00
N PHE A 42 -1.87 -9.62 -0.27
CA PHE A 42 -1.29 -8.86 -1.35
C PHE A 42 -2.18 -7.68 -1.76
N LEU A 43 -1.56 -6.51 -1.84
CA LEU A 43 -2.19 -5.25 -2.26
C LEU A 43 -1.40 -4.62 -3.39
N ASN A 44 -2.11 -3.91 -4.29
CA ASN A 44 -1.46 -3.31 -5.45
C ASN A 44 -0.72 -2.00 -5.12
N THR A 45 -1.12 -1.29 -4.05
CA THR A 45 -0.52 0.01 -3.70
C THR A 45 -0.07 0.07 -2.25
N LYS A 46 1.02 0.83 -2.02
CA LYS A 46 1.51 1.13 -0.67
C LYS A 46 0.47 1.85 0.18
N TYR A 47 -0.27 2.78 -0.43
CA TYR A 47 -1.27 3.57 0.30
C TYR A 47 -2.41 2.69 0.82
N THR A 48 -2.95 1.79 -0.01
CA THR A 48 -3.96 0.83 0.43
C THR A 48 -3.40 -0.11 1.50
N LEU A 49 -2.15 -0.55 1.35
CA LEU A 49 -1.45 -1.38 2.33
C LEU A 49 -1.34 -0.70 3.70
N GLU A 50 -0.86 0.54 3.76
CA GLU A 50 -0.75 1.30 5.03
C GLU A 50 -2.12 1.52 5.68
N ARG A 51 -3.14 1.87 4.88
CA ARG A 51 -4.51 2.08 5.37
C ARG A 51 -5.13 0.78 5.92
N LEU A 52 -4.92 -0.34 5.22
CA LEU A 52 -5.40 -1.64 5.67
C LEU A 52 -4.68 -2.07 6.94
N ALA A 53 -3.36 -1.88 7.02
CA ALA A 53 -2.58 -2.18 8.22
C ALA A 53 -3.15 -1.47 9.46
N HIS A 54 -3.36 -0.15 9.35
CA HIS A 54 -3.94 0.65 10.43
C HIS A 54 -5.32 0.13 10.86
N THR A 55 -6.14 -0.28 9.90
CA THR A 55 -7.47 -0.84 10.18
C THR A 55 -7.37 -2.18 10.90
N LEU A 56 -6.52 -3.09 10.40
CA LEU A 56 -6.32 -4.41 11.00
C LEU A 56 -5.73 -4.32 12.41
N GLU A 57 -4.73 -3.46 12.65
CA GLU A 57 -4.17 -3.23 13.98
C GLU A 57 -5.22 -2.71 14.96
N HIS A 58 -6.08 -1.78 14.51
CA HIS A 58 -7.19 -1.27 15.34
C HIS A 58 -8.24 -2.34 15.65
N ASN A 59 -8.38 -3.34 14.77
CA ASN A 59 -9.25 -4.50 14.96
C ASN A 59 -8.55 -5.67 15.66
N GLY A 60 -7.37 -5.44 16.27
CA GLY A 60 -6.68 -6.41 17.12
C GLY A 60 -5.78 -7.41 16.41
N PHE A 61 -5.53 -7.24 15.11
CA PHE A 61 -4.64 -8.13 14.35
C PHE A 61 -3.17 -7.74 14.45
N ASN A 62 -2.31 -8.75 14.52
CA ASN A 62 -0.86 -8.58 14.54
C ASN A 62 -0.28 -8.64 13.13
N VAL A 63 -0.18 -7.49 12.47
CA VAL A 63 0.30 -7.38 11.09
C VAL A 63 1.76 -6.93 11.01
N ALA A 64 2.45 -7.37 9.96
CA ALA A 64 3.69 -6.80 9.45
C ALA A 64 3.44 -6.22 8.06
N MET A 65 4.09 -5.10 7.72
CA MET A 65 3.98 -4.45 6.43
C MET A 65 5.26 -4.59 5.63
N LEU A 66 5.16 -4.96 4.35
CA LEU A 66 6.29 -5.08 3.45
C LEU A 66 6.04 -4.36 2.13
N SER A 67 6.62 -3.17 2.00
CA SER A 67 6.62 -2.35 0.79
C SER A 67 8.05 -2.15 0.25
N GLY A 68 8.17 -1.73 -1.02
CA GLY A 68 9.45 -1.63 -1.72
C GLY A 68 10.41 -0.55 -1.19
N ASP A 69 9.92 0.36 -0.36
CA ASP A 69 10.69 1.45 0.25
C ASP A 69 11.21 1.12 1.66
N ILE A 70 10.92 -0.08 2.17
CA ILE A 70 11.46 -0.55 3.46
C ILE A 70 12.94 -0.91 3.30
N ALA A 71 13.79 -0.34 4.17
CA ALA A 71 15.21 -0.63 4.19
C ALA A 71 15.49 -2.12 4.48
N GLN A 72 16.53 -2.67 3.86
CA GLN A 72 16.85 -4.11 3.90
C GLN A 72 16.94 -4.68 5.33
N HIS A 73 17.60 -3.98 6.26
CA HIS A 73 17.72 -4.42 7.66
C HIS A 73 16.35 -4.50 8.37
N GLN A 74 15.45 -3.57 8.06
CA GLN A 74 14.10 -3.53 8.62
C GLN A 74 13.24 -4.63 8.02
N ARG A 75 13.38 -4.87 6.71
CA ARG A 75 12.77 -6.00 6.01
C ARG A 75 13.15 -7.33 6.66
N GLU A 76 14.42 -7.56 6.93
CA GLU A 76 14.88 -8.79 7.62
C GLU A 76 14.28 -8.94 9.01
N LYS A 77 14.17 -7.84 9.78
CA LYS A 77 13.53 -7.86 11.10
C LYS A 77 12.04 -8.22 11.01
N LEU A 78 11.31 -7.61 10.07
CA LEU A 78 9.89 -7.87 9.84
C LEU A 78 9.64 -9.32 9.43
N LEU A 79 10.47 -9.86 8.53
CA LEU A 79 10.36 -11.25 8.08
C LEU A 79 10.70 -12.23 9.20
N LYS A 80 11.66 -11.93 10.07
CA LYS A 80 11.95 -12.74 11.27
C LYS A 80 10.76 -12.77 12.22
N ALA A 81 10.13 -11.61 12.49
CA ALA A 81 8.92 -11.53 13.32
C ALA A 81 7.74 -12.29 12.70
N PHE A 82 7.63 -12.29 11.37
CA PHE A 82 6.63 -13.09 10.66
C PHE A 82 6.91 -14.59 10.75
N GLN A 83 8.16 -14.99 10.53
CA GLN A 83 8.58 -16.39 10.57
C GLN A 83 8.45 -16.99 11.98
N SER A 84 8.73 -16.21 13.03
CA SER A 84 8.58 -16.64 14.43
C SER A 84 7.12 -16.74 14.89
N GLY A 85 6.17 -16.16 14.16
CA GLY A 85 4.76 -16.08 14.55
C GLY A 85 4.43 -14.89 15.48
N GLU A 86 5.40 -14.02 15.80
CA GLU A 86 5.12 -12.76 16.50
C GLU A 86 4.12 -11.90 15.71
N LYS A 87 4.25 -11.93 14.38
CA LYS A 87 3.27 -11.41 13.43
C LYS A 87 2.80 -12.57 12.56
N ASN A 88 1.52 -12.90 12.56
CA ASN A 88 1.00 -14.01 11.77
C ASN A 88 0.37 -13.55 10.44
N ILE A 89 0.28 -12.23 10.22
CA ILE A 89 -0.24 -11.63 8.99
C ILE A 89 0.83 -10.71 8.38
N LEU A 90 1.15 -10.93 7.11
CA LEU A 90 2.05 -10.09 6.33
C LEU A 90 1.28 -9.39 5.22
N LEU A 91 1.21 -8.06 5.25
CA LEU A 91 0.68 -7.26 4.15
C LEU A 91 1.83 -6.89 3.22
N ALA A 92 1.70 -7.15 1.92
CA ALA A 92 2.79 -6.94 0.96
C ALA A 92 2.33 -6.38 -0.39
N THR A 93 3.22 -5.65 -1.06
CA THR A 93 3.11 -5.36 -2.49
C THR A 93 3.98 -6.33 -3.31
N ASP A 94 3.67 -6.52 -4.60
CA ASP A 94 4.43 -7.46 -5.47
C ASP A 94 5.91 -7.12 -5.54
N VAL A 95 6.23 -5.84 -5.74
CA VAL A 95 7.62 -5.35 -5.79
C VAL A 95 8.36 -5.74 -4.51
N ALA A 96 7.70 -5.62 -3.37
CA ALA A 96 8.30 -5.94 -2.10
C ALA A 96 8.43 -7.46 -1.90
N ALA A 97 7.50 -8.26 -2.42
CA ALA A 97 7.48 -9.71 -2.22
C ALA A 97 8.37 -10.51 -3.19
N ARG A 98 8.77 -9.93 -4.32
CA ARG A 98 9.69 -10.60 -5.27
C ARG A 98 11.03 -10.93 -4.60
N GLY A 99 11.57 -12.10 -4.91
CA GLY A 99 12.84 -12.60 -4.36
C GLY A 99 12.79 -13.01 -2.90
N LEU A 100 11.62 -13.00 -2.24
CA LEU A 100 11.49 -13.51 -0.88
C LEU A 100 11.28 -15.01 -0.87
N HIS A 101 11.98 -15.68 0.03
CA HIS A 101 11.66 -17.04 0.46
C HIS A 101 10.95 -16.93 1.82
N ILE A 102 9.63 -17.03 1.79
CA ILE A 102 8.82 -17.07 3.01
C ILE A 102 8.15 -18.43 3.00
N ASP A 103 8.60 -19.28 3.91
CA ASP A 103 8.09 -20.64 4.06
C ASP A 103 6.94 -20.68 5.05
N ASP A 104 6.20 -21.79 5.01
CA ASP A 104 5.07 -22.08 5.90
C ASP A 104 3.93 -21.05 5.86
N ILE A 105 3.70 -20.42 4.69
CA ILE A 105 2.47 -19.67 4.46
C ILE A 105 1.35 -20.68 4.24
N THR A 106 0.29 -20.56 5.04
CA THR A 106 -0.92 -21.38 4.93
C THR A 106 -1.95 -20.74 4.00
N HIS A 107 -2.08 -19.42 4.09
CA HIS A 107 -3.12 -18.66 3.43
C HIS A 107 -2.53 -17.49 2.62
N VAL A 108 -2.99 -17.37 1.38
CA VAL A 108 -2.71 -16.22 0.52
C VAL A 108 -4.02 -15.50 0.24
N PHE A 109 -4.03 -14.19 0.47
CA PHE A 109 -5.15 -13.32 0.13
C PHE A 109 -4.71 -12.37 -0.99
N ASN A 110 -5.33 -12.46 -2.16
CA ASN A 110 -5.26 -11.42 -3.17
C ASN A 110 -6.34 -10.38 -2.84
N TYR A 111 -6.02 -9.43 -1.95
CA TYR A 111 -6.95 -8.36 -1.59
C TYR A 111 -7.27 -7.47 -2.79
N ASP A 112 -6.28 -7.25 -3.64
CA ASP A 112 -6.44 -6.65 -4.96
C ASP A 112 -5.94 -7.63 -6.02
N LEU A 113 -6.70 -7.87 -7.09
CA LEU A 113 -6.20 -8.68 -8.21
C LEU A 113 -4.99 -7.99 -8.86
N PRO A 114 -3.89 -8.72 -9.13
CA PRO A 114 -2.70 -8.15 -9.74
C PRO A 114 -2.97 -7.70 -11.17
N GLN A 115 -2.27 -6.66 -11.62
CA GLN A 115 -2.33 -6.20 -13.00
C GLN A 115 -1.71 -7.19 -13.98
N HIS A 116 -0.66 -7.90 -13.57
CA HIS A 116 0.02 -8.88 -14.40
C HIS A 116 -0.35 -10.31 -13.99
N PRO A 117 -0.82 -11.16 -14.91
CA PRO A 117 -1.18 -12.55 -14.61
C PRO A 117 -0.06 -13.37 -13.97
N GLU A 118 1.20 -13.12 -14.34
CA GLU A 118 2.36 -13.76 -13.73
C GLU A 118 2.45 -13.50 -12.23
N ASP A 119 2.05 -12.31 -11.79
CA ASP A 119 2.07 -11.96 -10.38
C ASP A 119 1.01 -12.75 -9.60
N TYR A 120 -0.14 -13.07 -10.21
CA TYR A 120 -1.14 -13.95 -9.57
C TYR A 120 -0.52 -15.32 -9.25
N ILE A 121 0.14 -15.94 -10.23
CA ILE A 121 0.82 -17.24 -10.07
C ILE A 121 1.91 -17.14 -8.99
N HIS A 122 2.70 -16.08 -9.00
CA HIS A 122 3.75 -15.87 -7.99
C HIS A 122 3.22 -15.63 -6.58
N ARG A 123 2.02 -15.04 -6.45
CA ARG A 123 1.34 -14.81 -5.17
C ARG A 123 0.77 -16.10 -4.62
N VAL A 124 0.01 -16.87 -5.41
CA VAL A 124 -0.57 -18.14 -4.92
C VAL A 124 0.50 -19.20 -4.67
N GLY A 125 1.60 -19.20 -5.44
CA GLY A 125 2.78 -20.05 -5.19
C GLY A 125 3.57 -19.73 -3.92
N ARG A 126 3.08 -18.80 -3.08
CA ARG A 126 3.61 -18.56 -1.73
C ARG A 126 3.13 -19.59 -0.72
N THR A 127 1.98 -20.21 -0.94
CA THR A 127 1.46 -21.31 -0.12
C THR A 127 1.73 -22.68 -0.76
N ALA A 128 1.25 -23.75 -0.13
CA ALA A 128 1.35 -25.14 -0.60
C ALA A 128 2.78 -25.63 -0.92
N ARG A 129 3.76 -25.19 -0.11
CA ARG A 129 5.15 -25.62 -0.24
C ARG A 129 5.43 -26.89 0.56
N ALA A 130 6.46 -27.63 0.14
CA ALA A 130 6.96 -28.82 0.83
C ALA A 130 5.88 -29.91 1.07
N GLY A 131 4.95 -30.09 0.13
CA GLY A 131 3.92 -31.14 0.19
C GLY A 131 2.73 -30.84 1.11
N LYS A 132 2.64 -29.63 1.67
CA LYS A 132 1.46 -29.17 2.42
C LYS A 132 0.40 -28.62 1.47
N SER A 133 -0.87 -28.67 1.87
CA SER A 133 -1.94 -27.93 1.20
C SER A 133 -1.88 -26.44 1.56
N GLY A 134 -2.46 -25.62 0.69
CA GLY A 134 -2.54 -24.18 0.86
C GLY A 134 -3.88 -23.63 0.40
N VAL A 135 -4.27 -22.47 0.93
CA VAL A 135 -5.49 -21.77 0.55
C VAL A 135 -5.12 -20.44 -0.10
N ALA A 136 -5.75 -20.13 -1.23
CA ALA A 136 -5.63 -18.84 -1.91
C ALA A 136 -7.03 -18.24 -2.14
N ILE A 137 -7.29 -17.11 -1.51
CA ILE A 137 -8.57 -16.39 -1.61
C ILE A 137 -8.33 -15.09 -2.37
N SER A 138 -9.16 -14.81 -3.37
CA SER A 138 -9.02 -13.62 -4.21
C SER A 138 -10.28 -12.76 -4.19
N PHE A 139 -10.12 -11.45 -4.03
CA PHE A 139 -11.22 -10.50 -4.08
C PHE A 139 -11.27 -9.81 -5.44
N CYS A 140 -12.40 -9.96 -6.12
CA CYS A 140 -12.67 -9.38 -7.41
C CYS A 140 -13.63 -8.18 -7.23
N CYS A 141 -13.04 -7.00 -7.03
CA CYS A 141 -13.77 -5.75 -6.88
C CYS A 141 -13.81 -4.92 -8.16
N GLU A 142 -14.64 -3.88 -8.16
CA GLU A 142 -14.86 -3.00 -9.31
C GLU A 142 -13.57 -2.33 -9.83
N ASP A 143 -12.59 -2.07 -8.96
CA ASP A 143 -11.33 -1.43 -9.34
C ASP A 143 -10.36 -2.36 -10.08
N TYR A 144 -10.49 -3.68 -9.93
CA TYR A 144 -9.48 -4.64 -10.41
C TYR A 144 -10.07 -5.85 -11.13
N ALA A 145 -11.39 -5.97 -11.24
CA ALA A 145 -12.08 -7.07 -11.90
C ALA A 145 -11.67 -7.23 -13.37
N TYR A 146 -11.28 -6.14 -14.05
CA TYR A 146 -10.86 -6.20 -15.44
C TYR A 146 -9.52 -6.93 -15.65
N HIS A 147 -8.75 -7.22 -14.59
CA HIS A 147 -7.56 -8.08 -14.66
C HIS A 147 -7.90 -9.57 -14.70
N LEU A 148 -9.10 -9.96 -14.24
CA LEU A 148 -9.47 -11.37 -14.06
C LEU A 148 -9.39 -12.20 -15.37
N PRO A 149 -9.87 -11.71 -16.54
CA PRO A 149 -9.81 -12.50 -17.77
C PRO A 149 -8.40 -12.92 -18.16
N GLU A 150 -7.43 -12.02 -18.09
CA GLU A 150 -6.02 -12.31 -18.42
C GLU A 150 -5.38 -13.25 -17.39
N ILE A 151 -5.77 -13.13 -16.11
CA ILE A 151 -5.35 -14.07 -15.05
C ILE A 151 -5.84 -15.48 -15.36
N GLU A 152 -7.12 -15.66 -15.65
CA GLU A 152 -7.72 -16.97 -15.92
C GLU A 152 -7.22 -17.57 -17.24
N GLU A 153 -6.98 -16.74 -18.26
CA GLU A 153 -6.33 -17.17 -19.50
C GLU A 153 -4.93 -17.71 -19.22
N LYS A 154 -4.15 -17.02 -18.38
CA LYS A 154 -2.80 -17.46 -18.00
C LYS A 154 -2.82 -18.75 -17.17
N LEU A 155 -3.81 -18.91 -16.29
CA LEU A 155 -4.01 -20.14 -15.52
C LEU A 155 -4.45 -21.31 -16.42
N GLY A 156 -5.17 -21.03 -17.49
CA GLY A 156 -5.78 -22.04 -18.38
C GLY A 156 -7.12 -22.56 -17.87
N ASN A 157 -7.64 -22.03 -16.77
CA ASN A 157 -8.91 -22.39 -16.17
C ASN A 157 -9.53 -21.22 -15.39
N LYS A 158 -10.84 -21.29 -15.17
CA LYS A 158 -11.56 -20.35 -14.29
C LYS A 158 -11.19 -20.60 -12.83
N ILE A 159 -11.12 -19.53 -12.04
CA ILE A 159 -10.98 -19.65 -10.59
C ILE A 159 -12.37 -19.96 -10.01
N PRO A 160 -12.52 -20.98 -9.14
CA PRO A 160 -13.80 -21.28 -8.51
C PRO A 160 -14.37 -20.06 -7.77
N VAL A 161 -15.63 -19.73 -8.02
CA VAL A 161 -16.30 -18.57 -7.41
C VAL A 161 -17.06 -19.03 -6.16
N GLY A 162 -16.78 -18.38 -5.04
CA GLY A 162 -17.52 -18.53 -3.80
C GLY A 162 -18.63 -17.47 -3.67
N ASN A 163 -19.66 -17.80 -2.90
CA ASN A 163 -20.69 -16.82 -2.54
C ASN A 163 -20.26 -16.07 -1.28
N VAL A 164 -20.44 -14.75 -1.29
CA VAL A 164 -20.28 -13.93 -0.09
C VAL A 164 -21.62 -13.93 0.63
N THR A 165 -21.61 -14.36 1.89
CA THR A 165 -22.77 -14.32 2.77
C THR A 165 -22.55 -13.31 3.89
N ASP A 166 -23.63 -12.76 4.44
CA ASP A 166 -23.55 -11.69 5.45
C ASP A 166 -22.73 -12.11 6.69
N ASP A 167 -22.76 -13.39 7.07
CA ASP A 167 -21.98 -13.93 8.19
C ASP A 167 -20.47 -13.99 7.95
N MET A 168 -20.02 -13.88 6.69
CA MET A 168 -18.61 -13.77 6.34
C MET A 168 -18.08 -12.33 6.47
N LEU A 169 -18.97 -11.34 6.54
CA LEU A 169 -18.61 -9.92 6.63
C LEU A 169 -18.54 -9.52 8.11
N ALA A 170 -17.33 -9.28 8.61
CA ALA A 170 -17.17 -8.88 10.00
C ALA A 170 -17.56 -7.42 10.23
N ASP A 171 -18.10 -7.13 11.42
CA ASP A 171 -18.25 -5.77 11.92
C ASP A 171 -16.87 -5.14 12.13
N VAL A 172 -16.53 -4.15 11.30
CA VAL A 172 -15.22 -3.49 11.35
C VAL A 172 -15.26 -2.33 12.34
N LEU A 173 -14.40 -2.39 13.35
CA LEU A 173 -14.19 -1.26 14.25
C LEU A 173 -13.64 -0.07 13.46
N PRO A 174 -14.29 1.11 13.53
CA PRO A 174 -13.87 2.28 12.78
C PRO A 174 -12.51 2.76 13.30
N ALA A 175 -11.47 2.58 12.48
CA ALA A 175 -10.18 3.14 12.79
C ALA A 175 -10.22 4.68 12.65
N PRO A 176 -9.46 5.43 13.46
CA PRO A 176 -9.30 6.88 13.28
C PRO A 176 -8.89 7.24 11.85
N ASP A 177 -9.18 8.46 11.42
CA ASP A 177 -8.79 8.96 10.09
C ASP A 177 -7.31 8.67 9.80
N PHE A 178 -7.08 7.87 8.76
CA PHE A 178 -5.73 7.54 8.32
C PHE A 178 -5.10 8.76 7.65
N VAL A 179 -4.34 9.53 8.43
CA VAL A 179 -3.51 10.63 7.90
C VAL A 179 -2.23 10.03 7.35
N SER A 180 -2.22 9.74 6.05
CA SER A 180 -0.99 9.37 5.35
C SER A 180 0.07 10.45 5.59
N GLN A 181 1.21 10.07 6.19
CA GLN A 181 2.38 10.94 6.32
C GLN A 181 3.05 11.12 4.94
N ARG A 182 2.32 11.62 3.96
CA ARG A 182 2.97 12.22 2.79
C ARG A 182 3.75 13.42 3.30
N PRO A 183 5.04 13.55 2.98
CA PRO A 183 5.77 14.79 3.25
C PRO A 183 4.95 15.91 2.60
N ARG A 184 4.34 16.77 3.41
CA ARG A 184 3.73 17.98 2.90
C ARG A 184 4.87 18.74 2.24
N HIS A 185 4.92 18.73 0.91
CA HIS A 185 5.77 19.63 0.15
C HIS A 185 5.28 21.03 0.49
N HIS A 186 5.82 21.59 1.57
CA HIS A 186 5.51 22.91 2.04
C HIS A 186 6.14 23.85 1.02
N ASN A 187 5.38 24.15 -0.02
CA ASN A 187 5.73 25.16 -1.00
C ASN A 187 5.75 26.47 -0.23
N LYS A 188 6.90 26.81 0.36
CA LYS A 188 7.19 28.14 0.89
C LYS A 188 7.21 29.06 -0.33
N GLY A 189 6.02 29.49 -0.75
CA GLY A 189 5.82 30.67 -1.56
C GLY A 189 6.53 31.80 -0.84
N ARG A 190 7.73 32.11 -1.34
CA ARG A 190 8.60 33.15 -0.82
C ARG A 190 7.87 34.46 -1.08
N LYS A 191 7.14 34.93 -0.05
CA LYS A 191 6.43 36.22 -0.05
C LYS A 191 7.38 37.30 -0.55
N ASN A 192 6.98 37.89 -1.67
CA ASN A 192 7.63 39.00 -2.32
C ASN A 192 7.68 40.17 -1.33
N ASN A 193 8.86 40.51 -0.83
CA ASN A 193 9.05 41.58 0.14
C ASN A 193 9.04 42.92 -0.62
N GLY A 194 7.84 43.39 -0.96
CA GLY A 194 7.61 44.74 -1.45
C GLY A 194 7.92 45.74 -0.34
N ARG A 195 9.18 46.20 -0.28
CA ARG A 195 9.60 47.31 0.58
C ARG A 195 8.95 48.60 0.07
N GLY A 196 7.76 48.88 0.60
CA GLY A 196 7.12 50.18 0.55
C GLY A 196 7.92 51.21 1.36
N ARG A 197 8.32 52.28 0.66
CA ARG A 197 8.24 53.70 1.07
C ARG A 197 8.52 54.01 2.54
N ASN A 198 9.68 54.59 2.81
CA ASN A 198 9.86 55.49 3.94
C ASN A 198 10.60 56.75 3.49
N THR A 199 9.84 57.72 2.97
CA THR A 199 10.28 59.10 2.76
C THR A 199 10.37 59.79 4.11
N ARG A 200 11.59 59.90 4.67
CA ARG A 200 11.88 60.84 5.76
C ARG A 200 12.60 62.04 5.21
N LYS A 201 11.88 63.17 5.22
CA LYS A 201 12.42 64.53 5.15
C LYS A 201 13.51 64.69 6.22
N ASN A 202 14.64 65.29 5.85
CA ASN A 202 15.37 66.11 6.79
C ASN A 202 15.98 67.32 6.10
N HIS A 203 15.82 68.46 6.79
CA HIS A 203 16.16 69.82 6.38
C HIS A 203 17.61 70.18 6.78
N ASN A 204 18.03 71.34 6.26
CA ASN A 204 19.22 72.16 6.57
C ASN A 204 20.54 71.72 5.91
N SER A 205 21.33 72.62 5.31
CA SER A 205 21.25 74.08 5.20
C SER A 205 22.40 74.60 4.34
N ARG A 206 22.13 75.68 3.58
CA ARG A 206 23.05 76.79 3.18
C ARG A 206 24.31 76.38 2.39
N THR A 207 24.48 76.80 1.12
CA THR A 207 25.01 78.15 0.80
C THR A 207 24.63 78.65 -0.61
N ARG A 208 24.58 79.99 -0.73
CA ARG A 208 24.35 80.90 -1.88
C ARG A 208 25.25 80.57 -3.11
N SER A 209 24.75 80.52 -4.38
CA SER A 209 24.46 81.61 -5.37
C SER A 209 25.72 82.32 -5.93
N PRO A 210 25.75 82.93 -7.16
CA PRO A 210 25.06 82.73 -8.46
C PRO A 210 26.00 82.77 -9.73
N TYR A 211 25.42 82.62 -10.95
CA TYR A 211 25.94 83.10 -12.27
C TYR A 211 27.11 82.27 -12.89
N THR A 212 27.22 81.89 -14.17
CA THR A 212 26.99 82.57 -15.47
C THR A 212 26.75 81.60 -16.65
N ARG A 213 25.80 81.98 -17.52
CA ARG A 213 25.75 81.99 -19.01
C ARG A 213 26.78 81.20 -19.89
N ARG A 214 26.16 80.53 -20.90
CA ARG A 214 26.42 80.51 -22.38
C ARG A 214 27.47 79.57 -23.02
N ASN A 215 26.94 78.70 -23.90
CA ASN A 215 27.24 78.43 -25.32
C ASN A 215 28.68 78.24 -25.88
N ASN A 216 28.74 77.15 -26.67
CA ASN A 216 29.27 76.98 -28.03
C ASN A 216 30.72 76.47 -28.27
N ASN A 217 30.72 75.44 -29.13
CA ASN A 217 31.68 75.03 -30.16
C ASN A 217 33.12 74.65 -29.78
N SER A 218 33.45 73.40 -30.08
CA SER A 218 34.28 73.05 -31.25
C SER A 218 33.80 71.73 -31.85
#